data_AF-A0A2X0IDS2-F1
#
_entry.id   AF-A0A2X0IDS2-F1
#
_cell.length_a   1.000
_cell.length_b   1.000
_cell.length_c   1.000
_cell.angle_alpha   90.00
_cell.angle_beta   90.00
_cell.angle_gamma   90.00
#
_symmetry.space_group_name_H-M   'P 1'
#
loop_
_entity.id
_entity.type
_entity.pdbx_description
1 polymer ?
#
loop_
_entity_poly.entity_id
_entity_poly.type
_entity_poly.pdbx_seq_one_letter_code
_entity_poly.pdbx_strand_id
1 'polypeptide(L)'
;MNASESVLEPTPASTPTPASTATSASGSTSDGVAVRVPAKVNVQLAVGGRRADGFHALATVFFAVGLWDTVTVRRAQGLSLTVSGRDADVVPTDESNLAARAARALAAHHGIDANVALHIDKDIPVAGGMAGGSADAAAALLACDALWGLRTDRETLFALAADLGSDVPFSLQGGVALGEGRGERLTPVPVGGTFHWVFAVADGGLSTPAVYGECDREDPAEGAADRHPRQPPPAPPPEPAAALPRERPVAAEVRGPLAQGLP
;
A
#
# COMPACT_ATOMS: atom_id res chain seq x y z
N MET A 1 53.75 28.81 -83.20
CA MET A 1 54.21 27.81 -82.21
C MET A 1 53.53 28.15 -80.90
N ASN A 2 53.13 27.12 -80.15
CA ASN A 2 52.16 27.11 -79.03
C ASN A 2 50.69 27.13 -79.43
N ALA A 3 49.80 26.37 -78.81
CA ALA A 3 49.90 25.17 -77.98
C ALA A 3 48.45 24.66 -77.87
N SER A 4 48.25 23.35 -77.96
CA SER A 4 46.94 22.72 -77.83
C SER A 4 46.45 22.82 -76.39
N GLU A 5 45.30 23.47 -76.17
CA GLU A 5 44.55 23.37 -74.91
C GLU A 5 43.41 22.37 -75.07
N SER A 6 43.61 21.21 -74.45
CA SER A 6 42.61 20.17 -74.20
C SER A 6 41.84 20.56 -72.94
N VAL A 7 40.59 20.98 -73.06
CA VAL A 7 39.69 21.18 -71.93
C VAL A 7 39.17 19.81 -71.47
N LEU A 8 39.66 19.36 -70.31
CA LEU A 8 39.12 18.21 -69.57
C LEU A 8 37.77 18.59 -68.95
N GLU A 9 36.76 17.75 -69.15
CA GLU A 9 35.49 17.83 -68.43
C GLU A 9 35.67 17.46 -66.94
N PRO A 10 35.00 18.16 -65.99
CA PRO A 10 35.03 17.79 -64.59
C PRO A 10 34.09 16.60 -64.31
N THR A 11 34.65 15.57 -63.66
CA THR A 11 33.97 14.42 -63.07
C THR A 11 32.85 14.85 -62.11
N PRO A 12 31.65 14.24 -62.13
CA PRO A 12 30.60 14.57 -61.16
C PRO A 12 30.99 14.11 -59.75
N ALA A 13 30.78 15.01 -58.78
CA ALA A 13 31.04 14.78 -57.36
C ALA A 13 30.05 13.74 -56.78
N SER A 14 30.60 12.72 -56.11
CA SER A 14 29.84 11.74 -55.33
C SER A 14 29.12 12.39 -54.16
N THR A 15 27.81 12.17 -54.06
CA THR A 15 26.97 12.60 -52.94
C THR A 15 27.33 11.81 -51.66
N PRO A 16 27.50 12.45 -50.49
CA PRO A 16 27.77 11.72 -49.26
C PRO A 16 26.48 11.03 -48.74
N THR A 17 26.58 9.73 -48.48
CA THR A 17 25.62 8.92 -47.76
C THR A 17 25.35 9.52 -46.37
N PRO A 18 24.09 9.72 -45.94
CA PRO A 18 23.84 10.16 -44.56
C PRO A 18 24.22 9.04 -43.61
N ALA A 19 25.18 9.33 -42.72
CA ALA A 19 25.51 8.49 -41.59
C ALA A 19 24.25 8.32 -40.72
N SER A 20 23.76 7.09 -40.61
CA SER A 20 22.74 6.73 -39.63
C SER A 20 23.38 6.76 -38.25
N THR A 21 23.32 7.92 -37.60
CA THR A 21 23.48 8.03 -36.15
C THR A 21 22.24 7.43 -35.51
N ALA A 22 22.28 6.12 -35.28
CA ALA A 22 21.44 5.49 -34.28
C ALA A 22 21.88 6.00 -32.91
N THR A 23 21.30 7.14 -32.51
CA THR A 23 21.26 7.53 -31.10
C THR A 23 20.43 6.47 -30.40
N SER A 24 21.11 5.51 -29.78
CA SER A 24 20.52 4.60 -28.81
C SER A 24 20.10 5.42 -27.59
N ALA A 25 18.95 6.07 -27.68
CA ALA A 25 18.21 6.47 -26.50
C ALA A 25 17.61 5.19 -25.91
N SER A 26 18.37 4.51 -25.04
CA SER A 26 17.80 3.49 -24.16
C SER A 26 16.90 4.19 -23.14
N GLY A 27 15.68 4.51 -23.55
CA GLY A 27 14.61 4.77 -22.61
C GLY A 27 14.34 3.47 -21.87
N SER A 28 14.92 3.27 -20.69
CA SER A 28 14.49 2.21 -19.80
C SER A 28 13.06 2.54 -19.35
N THR A 29 12.08 1.98 -20.04
CA THR A 29 10.71 1.92 -19.54
C THR A 29 10.78 1.20 -18.19
N SER A 30 10.44 1.92 -17.13
CA SER A 30 10.50 1.48 -15.74
C SER A 30 9.70 0.19 -15.55
N ASP A 31 10.39 -0.93 -15.45
CA ASP A 31 9.82 -2.28 -15.41
C ASP A 31 9.29 -2.67 -14.01
N GLY A 32 8.63 -1.72 -13.34
CA GLY A 32 8.14 -1.85 -11.97
C GLY A 32 6.72 -1.36 -11.81
N VAL A 33 6.05 -1.90 -10.79
CA VAL A 33 4.73 -1.45 -10.35
C VAL A 33 4.90 -0.68 -9.05
N ALA A 34 4.30 0.51 -8.98
CA ALA A 34 4.27 1.30 -7.77
C ALA A 34 2.83 1.37 -7.24
N VAL A 35 2.64 1.10 -5.95
CA VAL A 35 1.35 1.22 -5.27
C VAL A 35 1.49 2.23 -4.15
N ARG A 36 0.65 3.27 -4.17
CA ARG A 36 0.56 4.25 -3.10
C ARG A 36 -0.61 3.86 -2.20
N VAL A 37 -0.41 3.85 -0.88
CA VAL A 37 -1.38 3.32 0.10
C VAL A 37 -1.56 4.32 1.25
N PRO A 38 -2.80 4.57 1.69
CA PRO A 38 -3.05 5.59 2.69
C PRO A 38 -2.79 5.07 4.10
N ALA A 39 -2.45 6.01 4.98
CA ALA A 39 -2.53 5.81 6.41
C ALA A 39 -3.99 5.69 6.88
N LYS A 40 -4.17 5.22 8.11
CA LYS A 40 -5.47 5.18 8.77
C LYS A 40 -5.46 5.88 10.11
N VAL A 41 -6.66 6.24 10.58
CA VAL A 41 -6.94 6.57 11.97
C VAL A 41 -8.16 5.78 12.44
N ASN A 42 -8.21 5.44 13.72
CA ASN A 42 -9.39 4.86 14.36
C ASN A 42 -10.21 6.03 14.93
N VAL A 43 -11.27 6.46 14.26
CA VAL A 43 -12.10 7.59 14.75
C VAL A 43 -12.99 7.19 15.93
N GLN A 44 -13.19 5.88 16.08
CA GLN A 44 -13.87 5.28 17.20
C GLN A 44 -13.24 3.91 17.43
N LEU A 45 -12.98 3.55 18.68
CA LEU A 45 -12.43 2.26 19.07
C LEU A 45 -13.13 1.81 20.35
N ALA A 46 -13.74 0.63 20.30
CA ALA A 46 -14.25 -0.05 21.46
C ALA A 46 -13.57 -1.41 21.59
N VAL A 47 -12.98 -1.61 22.76
CA VAL A 47 -12.32 -2.85 23.16
C VAL A 47 -13.27 -3.59 24.10
N GLY A 48 -13.71 -4.77 23.68
CA GLY A 48 -14.46 -5.71 24.49
C GLY A 48 -13.54 -6.64 25.28
N GLY A 49 -14.12 -7.72 25.82
CA GLY A 49 -13.35 -8.67 26.63
C GLY A 49 -12.28 -9.42 25.83
N ARG A 50 -11.26 -9.91 26.53
CA ARG A 50 -10.25 -10.81 25.98
C ARG A 50 -10.88 -12.17 25.61
N ARG A 51 -10.62 -12.60 24.39
CA ARG A 51 -11.08 -13.85 23.78
C ARG A 51 -10.10 -15.00 24.07
N ALA A 52 -10.55 -16.22 23.80
CA ALA A 52 -9.74 -17.43 24.00
C ALA A 52 -8.50 -17.52 23.09
N ASP A 53 -8.48 -16.82 21.95
CA ASP A 53 -7.33 -16.76 21.04
C ASP A 53 -6.27 -15.72 21.46
N GLY A 54 -6.46 -15.08 22.61
CA GLY A 54 -5.53 -14.10 23.16
C GLY A 54 -5.75 -12.66 22.67
N PHE A 55 -6.67 -12.42 21.74
CA PHE A 55 -7.05 -11.08 21.27
C PHE A 55 -8.27 -10.55 22.01
N HIS A 56 -8.55 -9.25 21.90
CA HIS A 56 -9.80 -8.66 22.38
C HIS A 56 -10.86 -8.65 21.29
N ALA A 57 -12.14 -8.78 21.69
CA ALA A 57 -13.22 -8.42 20.79
C ALA A 57 -13.12 -6.92 20.47
N LEU A 58 -13.08 -6.55 19.20
CA LEU A 58 -12.82 -5.18 18.78
C LEU A 58 -13.92 -4.70 17.83
N ALA A 59 -14.38 -3.47 18.04
CA ALA A 59 -15.14 -2.71 17.06
C ALA A 59 -14.47 -1.35 16.89
N THR A 60 -14.16 -0.99 15.65
CA THR A 60 -13.46 0.25 15.33
C THR A 60 -14.04 0.86 14.06
N VAL A 61 -14.12 2.17 14.01
CA VAL A 61 -14.38 2.87 12.74
C VAL A 61 -13.03 3.34 12.22
N PHE A 62 -12.55 2.67 11.18
CA PHE A 62 -11.35 3.05 10.47
C PHE A 62 -11.65 4.14 9.45
N PHE A 63 -10.71 5.08 9.32
CA PHE A 63 -10.79 6.17 8.36
C PHE A 63 -9.42 6.31 7.67
N ALA A 64 -9.40 6.14 6.35
CA ALA A 64 -8.20 6.33 5.53
C ALA A 64 -7.96 7.83 5.32
N VAL A 65 -6.73 8.28 5.54
CA VAL A 65 -6.37 9.70 5.52
C VAL A 65 -5.31 10.00 4.46
N GLY A 66 -5.23 11.27 4.06
CA GLY A 66 -4.39 11.75 2.96
C GLY A 66 -2.88 11.75 3.21
N LEU A 67 -2.36 10.86 4.05
CA LEU A 67 -0.93 10.61 4.28
C LEU A 67 -0.58 9.23 3.72
N TRP A 68 0.54 9.09 3.01
CA TRP A 68 0.73 7.94 2.12
C TRP A 68 2.14 7.41 2.15
N ASP A 69 2.26 6.09 2.04
CA ASP A 69 3.50 5.46 1.61
C ASP A 69 3.39 5.02 0.16
N THR A 70 4.55 4.85 -0.50
CA THR A 70 4.62 4.26 -1.84
C THR A 70 5.53 3.04 -1.84
N VAL A 71 4.99 1.89 -2.26
CA VAL A 71 5.77 0.66 -2.44
C VAL A 71 5.97 0.42 -3.93
N THR A 72 7.22 0.39 -4.36
CA THR A 72 7.61 0.03 -5.72
C THR A 72 8.20 -1.37 -5.74
N VAL A 73 7.71 -2.22 -6.65
CA VAL A 73 8.19 -3.59 -6.85
C VAL A 73 8.71 -3.75 -8.27
N ARG A 74 9.90 -4.34 -8.40
CA ARG A 74 10.54 -4.69 -9.67
C ARG A 74 10.96 -6.15 -9.65
N ARG A 75 11.07 -6.78 -10.83
CA ARG A 75 11.65 -8.12 -10.94
C ARG A 75 13.11 -8.11 -10.50
N ALA A 76 13.54 -9.14 -9.79
CA ALA A 76 14.91 -9.31 -9.32
C ALA A 76 15.28 -10.80 -9.23
N GLN A 77 16.54 -11.10 -8.88
CA GLN A 77 16.93 -12.45 -8.48
C GLN A 77 16.87 -12.53 -6.94
N GLY A 78 15.80 -13.13 -6.42
CA GLY A 78 15.51 -13.17 -4.99
C GLY A 78 14.73 -11.97 -4.46
N LEU A 79 14.30 -12.09 -3.20
CA LEU A 79 13.60 -11.05 -2.46
C LEU A 79 14.59 -10.07 -1.83
N SER A 80 14.48 -8.79 -2.15
CA SER A 80 15.21 -7.73 -1.43
C SER A 80 14.27 -6.58 -1.07
N LEU A 81 14.59 -5.85 -0.01
CA LEU A 81 13.81 -4.74 0.49
C LEU A 81 14.72 -3.56 0.83
N THR A 82 14.36 -2.37 0.36
CA THR A 82 14.99 -1.10 0.72
C THR A 82 13.93 -0.10 1.16
N VAL A 83 14.32 0.86 1.98
CA VAL A 83 13.42 1.88 2.53
C VAL A 83 14.09 3.25 2.43
N SER A 84 13.31 4.27 2.07
CA SER A 84 13.68 5.68 2.15
C SER A 84 12.55 6.50 2.75
N GLY A 85 12.80 7.79 2.97
CA GLY A 85 11.80 8.71 3.50
C GLY A 85 11.84 8.78 5.02
N ARG A 86 10.68 9.10 5.61
CA ARG A 86 10.49 9.28 7.05
C ARG A 86 10.78 7.99 7.80
N ASP A 87 11.54 8.09 8.89
CA ASP A 87 11.85 6.99 9.82
C ASP A 87 12.48 5.75 9.15
N ALA A 88 13.07 5.90 7.96
CA ALA A 88 13.59 4.78 7.17
C ALA A 88 14.69 3.99 7.90
N ASP A 89 15.43 4.63 8.79
CA ASP A 89 16.51 4.05 9.59
C ASP A 89 16.02 3.08 10.69
N VAL A 90 14.74 3.17 11.09
CA VAL A 90 14.15 2.29 12.10
C VAL A 90 13.23 1.22 11.52
N VAL A 91 13.00 1.22 10.20
CA VAL A 91 12.17 0.21 9.52
C VAL A 91 13.03 -1.02 9.21
N PRO A 92 12.65 -2.22 9.70
CA PRO A 92 13.39 -3.45 9.37
C PRO A 92 13.37 -3.70 7.86
N THR A 93 14.52 -4.05 7.28
CA THR A 93 14.64 -4.42 5.85
C THR A 93 14.82 -5.92 5.64
N ASP A 94 14.69 -6.70 6.70
CA ASP A 94 14.80 -8.15 6.70
C ASP A 94 13.43 -8.83 6.53
N GLU A 95 13.41 -10.14 6.76
CA GLU A 95 12.25 -11.01 6.60
C GLU A 95 11.11 -10.73 7.60
N SER A 96 11.37 -9.97 8.66
CA SER A 96 10.35 -9.57 9.63
C SER A 96 9.42 -8.48 9.09
N ASN A 97 9.85 -7.73 8.06
CA ASN A 97 9.06 -6.65 7.48
C ASN A 97 7.78 -7.20 6.81
N LEU A 98 6.63 -6.59 7.11
CA LEU A 98 5.33 -7.03 6.59
C LEU A 98 5.23 -6.95 5.06
N ALA A 99 5.90 -6.02 4.39
CA ALA A 99 5.94 -5.95 2.92
C ALA A 99 6.70 -7.13 2.30
N ALA A 100 7.84 -7.52 2.91
CA ALA A 100 8.59 -8.70 2.50
C ALA A 100 7.77 -9.99 2.74
N ARG A 101 7.09 -10.08 3.88
CA ARG A 101 6.18 -11.19 4.20
C ARG A 101 5.00 -11.26 3.23
N ALA A 102 4.44 -10.11 2.85
CA ALA A 102 3.35 -10.03 1.87
C ALA A 102 3.75 -10.58 0.50
N ALA A 103 4.91 -10.16 -0.03
CA ALA A 103 5.43 -10.66 -1.29
C ALA A 103 5.62 -12.20 -1.26
N ARG A 104 6.15 -12.73 -0.14
CA ARG A 104 6.31 -14.18 0.05
C ARG A 104 4.99 -14.92 0.16
N ALA A 105 4.04 -14.39 0.93
CA ALA A 105 2.74 -15.02 1.13
C ALA A 105 1.98 -15.16 -0.20
N LEU A 106 2.01 -14.09 -1.02
CA LEU A 106 1.42 -14.13 -2.36
C LEU A 106 2.14 -15.09 -3.30
N ALA A 107 3.48 -15.06 -3.32
CA ALA A 107 4.28 -15.98 -4.14
C ALA A 107 4.02 -17.44 -3.77
N ALA A 108 3.99 -17.75 -2.47
CA ALA A 108 3.70 -19.08 -1.95
C ALA A 108 2.29 -19.56 -2.31
N HIS A 109 1.28 -18.68 -2.23
CA HIS A 109 -0.09 -19.00 -2.64
C HIS A 109 -0.16 -19.45 -4.11
N HIS A 110 0.61 -18.81 -4.99
CA HIS A 110 0.65 -19.12 -6.43
C HIS A 110 1.72 -20.14 -6.84
N GLY A 111 2.49 -20.67 -5.90
CA GLY A 111 3.55 -21.65 -6.19
C GLY A 111 4.71 -21.10 -7.02
N ILE A 112 5.03 -19.81 -6.86
CA ILE A 112 6.15 -19.13 -7.55
C ILE A 112 7.18 -18.63 -6.54
N ASP A 113 8.36 -18.28 -7.03
CA ASP A 113 9.41 -17.65 -6.22
C ASP A 113 9.17 -16.15 -6.04
N ALA A 114 9.41 -15.63 -4.84
CA ALA A 114 9.32 -14.21 -4.51
C ALA A 114 10.52 -13.39 -5.06
N ASN A 115 10.76 -13.49 -6.37
CA ASN A 115 11.89 -12.90 -7.09
C ASN A 115 11.65 -11.41 -7.42
N VAL A 116 11.65 -10.58 -6.38
CA VAL A 116 11.34 -9.15 -6.48
C VAL A 116 12.23 -8.27 -5.60
N ALA A 117 12.57 -7.09 -6.10
CA ALA A 117 13.13 -6.01 -5.32
C ALA A 117 12.01 -5.04 -4.93
N LEU A 118 11.78 -4.90 -3.62
CA LEU A 118 10.85 -3.94 -3.03
C LEU A 118 11.60 -2.68 -2.61
N HIS A 119 10.97 -1.55 -2.84
CA HIS A 119 11.40 -0.26 -2.32
C HIS A 119 10.19 0.43 -1.69
N ILE A 120 10.31 0.83 -0.42
CA ILE A 120 9.28 1.57 0.30
C ILE A 120 9.76 3.01 0.46
N ASP A 121 8.99 3.95 -0.07
CA ASP A 121 9.14 5.37 0.23
C ASP A 121 8.12 5.75 1.32
N LYS A 122 8.63 6.01 2.53
CA LYS A 122 7.82 6.26 3.73
C LYS A 122 7.51 7.73 3.93
N ASP A 123 6.25 8.04 4.17
CA ASP A 123 5.81 9.29 4.79
C ASP A 123 4.90 9.06 6.00
N ILE A 124 4.30 7.86 6.15
CA ILE A 124 3.52 7.48 7.34
C ILE A 124 4.49 7.28 8.52
N PRO A 125 4.35 8.02 9.63
CA PRO A 125 5.21 7.90 10.81
C PRO A 125 5.22 6.49 11.38
N VAL A 126 6.41 5.99 11.69
CA VAL A 126 6.57 4.71 12.39
C VAL A 126 6.03 4.85 13.81
N ALA A 127 5.39 3.79 14.30
CA ALA A 127 4.80 3.72 15.64
C ALA A 127 3.75 4.80 16.00
N GLY A 128 3.25 5.58 15.03
CA GLY A 128 2.21 6.60 15.28
C GLY A 128 0.77 6.07 15.41
N GLY A 129 0.56 4.75 15.49
CA GLY A 129 -0.78 4.16 15.48
C GLY A 129 -1.53 4.23 14.14
N MET A 130 -0.84 4.66 13.08
CA MET A 130 -1.40 4.93 11.74
C MET A 130 -1.32 3.75 10.77
N ALA A 131 -0.85 2.58 11.26
CA ALA A 131 -0.70 1.32 10.53
C ALA A 131 0.15 1.38 9.24
N GLY A 132 1.24 2.16 9.25
CA GLY A 132 2.16 2.27 8.10
C GLY A 132 2.72 0.92 7.62
N GLY A 133 3.14 0.04 8.53
CA GLY A 133 3.61 -1.30 8.15
C GLY A 133 2.53 -2.19 7.52
N SER A 134 1.27 -2.04 7.93
CA SER A 134 0.13 -2.74 7.31
C SER A 134 -0.19 -2.16 5.94
N ALA A 135 -0.05 -0.83 5.80
CA ALA A 135 -0.18 -0.14 4.53
C ALA A 135 0.85 -0.67 3.53
N ASP A 136 2.13 -0.74 3.91
CA ASP A 136 3.20 -1.28 3.06
C ASP A 136 2.92 -2.72 2.63
N ALA A 137 2.40 -3.55 3.53
CA ALA A 137 2.04 -4.93 3.24
C ALA A 137 0.93 -5.03 2.18
N ALA A 138 -0.13 -4.23 2.32
CA ALA A 138 -1.22 -4.15 1.35
C ALA A 138 -0.71 -3.66 -0.02
N ALA A 139 0.17 -2.65 -0.02
CA ALA A 139 0.78 -2.14 -1.24
C ALA A 139 1.69 -3.19 -1.91
N ALA A 140 2.46 -3.95 -1.13
CA ALA A 140 3.28 -5.04 -1.64
C ALA A 140 2.44 -6.17 -2.24
N LEU A 141 1.32 -6.56 -1.62
CA LEU A 141 0.38 -7.54 -2.20
C LEU A 141 -0.11 -7.08 -3.58
N LEU A 142 -0.64 -5.86 -3.67
CA LEU A 142 -1.17 -5.31 -4.92
C LEU A 142 -0.09 -5.14 -5.99
N ALA A 143 1.08 -4.63 -5.62
CA ALA A 143 2.18 -4.41 -6.55
C ALA A 143 2.75 -5.72 -7.09
N CYS A 144 2.90 -6.74 -6.24
CA CYS A 144 3.37 -8.06 -6.64
C CYS A 144 2.34 -8.79 -7.51
N ASP A 145 1.05 -8.74 -7.15
CA ASP A 145 -0.03 -9.31 -7.97
C ASP A 145 -0.03 -8.75 -9.39
N ALA A 146 0.06 -7.42 -9.49
CA ALA A 146 0.16 -6.69 -10.74
C ALA A 146 1.43 -7.05 -11.53
N LEU A 147 2.59 -7.04 -10.87
CA LEU A 147 3.88 -7.29 -11.52
C LEU A 147 3.95 -8.70 -12.10
N TRP A 148 3.43 -9.68 -11.37
CA TRP A 148 3.40 -11.08 -11.77
C TRP A 148 2.20 -11.43 -12.66
N GLY A 149 1.23 -10.52 -12.81
CA GLY A 149 0.05 -10.73 -13.66
C GLY A 149 -0.89 -11.82 -13.16
N LEU A 150 -0.92 -12.02 -11.84
CA LEU A 150 -1.63 -13.14 -11.20
C LEU A 150 -3.14 -12.96 -11.22
N ARG A 151 -3.62 -11.70 -11.13
CA ARG A 151 -5.05 -11.35 -11.06
C ARG A 151 -5.76 -12.11 -9.94
N THR A 152 -5.11 -12.14 -8.77
CA THR A 152 -5.66 -12.76 -7.57
C THR A 152 -7.00 -12.12 -7.25
N ASP A 153 -8.01 -12.94 -6.96
CA ASP A 153 -9.33 -12.44 -6.63
C ASP A 153 -9.32 -11.71 -5.28
N ARG A 154 -10.33 -10.85 -5.08
CA ARG A 154 -10.42 -9.99 -3.90
C ARG A 154 -10.51 -10.80 -2.60
N GLU A 155 -11.24 -11.92 -2.59
CA GLU A 155 -11.42 -12.71 -1.38
C GLU A 155 -10.09 -13.29 -0.91
N THR A 156 -9.32 -13.84 -1.85
CA THR A 156 -7.96 -14.36 -1.58
C THR A 156 -7.01 -13.27 -1.11
N LEU A 157 -7.00 -12.08 -1.73
CA LEU A 157 -6.15 -10.97 -1.28
C LEU A 157 -6.50 -10.53 0.16
N PHE A 158 -7.79 -10.49 0.51
CA PHE A 158 -8.23 -10.14 1.86
C PHE A 158 -7.89 -11.23 2.88
N ALA A 159 -7.96 -12.51 2.51
CA ALA A 159 -7.53 -13.61 3.37
C ALA A 159 -6.02 -13.52 3.67
N LEU A 160 -5.17 -13.37 2.64
CA LEU A 160 -3.73 -13.18 2.82
C LEU A 160 -3.41 -11.94 3.68
N ALA A 161 -4.15 -10.85 3.47
CA ALA A 161 -4.01 -9.64 4.29
C ALA A 161 -4.34 -9.90 5.77
N ALA A 162 -5.44 -10.60 6.06
CA ALA A 162 -5.86 -10.90 7.44
C ALA A 162 -4.86 -11.80 8.19
N ASP A 163 -4.13 -12.66 7.47
CA ASP A 163 -3.05 -13.49 8.01
C ASP A 163 -1.77 -12.68 8.30
N LEU A 164 -1.50 -11.64 7.52
CA LEU A 164 -0.35 -10.75 7.72
C LEU A 164 -0.54 -9.83 8.93
N GLY A 165 -1.75 -9.29 9.13
CA GLY A 165 -2.09 -8.47 10.29
C GLY A 165 -3.50 -7.87 10.21
N SER A 166 -4.09 -7.57 11.39
CA SER A 166 -5.50 -7.14 11.50
C SER A 166 -5.85 -5.85 10.74
N ASP A 167 -4.89 -4.94 10.55
CA ASP A 167 -5.09 -3.67 9.85
C ASP A 167 -4.84 -3.76 8.33
N VAL A 168 -4.17 -4.81 7.83
CA VAL A 168 -3.82 -4.94 6.40
C VAL A 168 -5.07 -5.01 5.50
N PRO A 169 -6.16 -5.71 5.87
CA PRO A 169 -7.41 -5.68 5.09
C PRO A 169 -7.96 -4.26 4.92
N PHE A 170 -7.84 -3.40 5.93
CA PHE A 170 -8.32 -2.02 5.83
C PHE A 170 -7.45 -1.20 4.88
N SER A 171 -6.14 -1.41 4.90
CA SER A 171 -5.22 -0.78 3.95
C SER A 171 -5.50 -1.17 2.48
N LEU A 172 -6.00 -2.38 2.22
CA LEU A 172 -6.50 -2.78 0.90
C LEU A 172 -7.83 -2.11 0.54
N GLN A 173 -8.71 -1.90 1.52
CA GLN A 173 -10.04 -1.37 1.28
C GLN A 173 -10.07 0.15 1.12
N GLY A 174 -9.37 0.89 1.99
CA GLY A 174 -9.44 2.34 2.09
C GLY A 174 -10.82 2.87 2.51
N GLY A 175 -11.03 4.16 2.30
CA GLY A 175 -12.26 4.88 2.62
C GLY A 175 -12.55 4.91 4.11
N VAL A 176 -13.79 4.59 4.48
CA VAL A 176 -14.23 4.49 5.87
C VAL A 176 -14.93 3.15 6.05
N ALA A 177 -14.59 2.43 7.12
CA ALA A 177 -15.17 1.12 7.37
C ALA A 177 -15.30 0.85 8.88
N LEU A 178 -16.38 0.17 9.25
CA LEU A 178 -16.49 -0.50 10.53
C LEU A 178 -15.69 -1.80 10.46
N GLY A 179 -14.67 -1.92 11.31
CA GLY A 179 -13.92 -3.13 11.54
C GLY A 179 -14.41 -3.85 12.80
N GLU A 180 -14.70 -5.13 12.67
CA GLU A 180 -15.07 -6.03 13.78
C GLU A 180 -14.08 -7.20 13.92
N GLY A 181 -14.25 -8.02 14.95
CA GLY A 181 -13.38 -9.17 15.22
C GLY A 181 -12.11 -8.71 15.92
N ARG A 182 -10.97 -8.75 15.23
CA ARG A 182 -9.72 -8.04 15.60
C ARG A 182 -9.54 -6.75 14.78
N GLY A 183 -10.52 -6.39 13.95
CA GLY A 183 -10.48 -5.31 12.97
C GLY A 183 -10.50 -5.81 11.52
N GLU A 184 -10.29 -7.11 11.28
CA GLU A 184 -10.17 -7.68 9.93
C GLU A 184 -11.50 -7.79 9.17
N ARG A 185 -12.63 -7.79 9.88
CA ARG A 185 -13.97 -7.92 9.28
C ARG A 185 -14.52 -6.53 8.98
N LEU A 186 -14.48 -6.13 7.71
CA LEU A 186 -14.78 -4.76 7.30
C LEU A 186 -16.17 -4.62 6.66
N THR A 187 -16.93 -3.64 7.13
CA THR A 187 -18.15 -3.15 6.50
C THR A 187 -17.96 -1.70 6.08
N PRO A 188 -18.01 -1.34 4.78
CA PRO A 188 -17.88 0.04 4.35
C PRO A 188 -18.93 0.95 4.98
N VAL A 189 -18.52 2.15 5.40
CA VAL A 189 -19.39 3.18 5.98
C VAL A 189 -19.42 4.38 5.05
N PRO A 190 -20.58 4.71 4.43
CA PRO A 190 -20.71 5.91 3.63
C PRO A 190 -20.54 7.16 4.49
N VAL A 191 -19.63 8.05 4.09
CA VAL A 191 -19.45 9.37 4.70
C VAL A 191 -19.66 10.46 3.64
N GLY A 192 -20.22 11.60 4.05
CA GLY A 192 -20.38 12.76 3.20
C GLY A 192 -19.35 13.84 3.53
N GLY A 193 -18.82 14.51 2.49
CA GLY A 193 -17.90 15.65 2.62
C GLY A 193 -16.42 15.29 2.83
N THR A 194 -15.59 16.34 2.82
CA THR A 194 -14.14 16.25 3.02
C THR A 194 -13.81 16.57 4.48
N PHE A 195 -12.96 15.76 5.10
CA PHE A 195 -12.51 15.95 6.48
C PHE A 195 -11.07 16.45 6.50
N HIS A 196 -10.77 17.43 7.35
CA HIS A 196 -9.43 17.97 7.54
C HIS A 196 -8.87 17.51 8.88
N TRP A 197 -7.69 16.89 8.85
CA TRP A 197 -7.05 16.30 10.02
C TRP A 197 -5.69 16.96 10.28
N VAL A 198 -5.35 17.08 11.56
CA VAL A 198 -4.00 17.43 12.03
C VAL A 198 -3.54 16.32 12.96
N PHE A 199 -2.40 15.72 12.65
CA PHE A 199 -1.80 14.66 13.47
C PHE A 199 -0.61 15.22 14.24
N ALA A 200 -0.70 15.15 15.57
CA ALA A 200 0.42 15.41 16.47
C ALA A 200 0.98 14.08 16.94
N VAL A 201 2.16 13.70 16.43
CA VAL A 201 2.82 12.44 16.78
C VAL A 201 3.75 12.70 17.97
N ALA A 202 3.68 11.85 18.99
CA ALA A 202 4.55 11.96 20.15
C ALA A 202 5.98 11.49 19.84
N ASP A 203 6.96 11.95 20.62
CA ASP A 203 8.33 11.46 20.56
C ASP A 203 8.38 10.03 21.15
N GLY A 204 8.26 9.03 20.28
CA GLY A 204 8.28 7.61 20.65
C GLY A 204 6.95 6.90 20.41
N GLY A 205 6.95 5.58 20.66
CA GLY A 205 5.81 4.70 20.44
C GLY A 205 5.47 3.86 21.66
N LEU A 206 4.20 3.51 21.81
CA LEU A 206 3.76 2.49 22.75
C LEU A 206 3.56 1.17 22.02
N SER A 207 4.07 0.09 22.60
CA SER A 207 3.81 -1.27 22.12
C SER A 207 2.32 -1.59 22.25
N THR A 208 1.66 -1.95 21.15
CA THR A 208 0.24 -2.33 21.16
C THR A 208 -0.08 -3.41 22.22
N PRO A 209 0.70 -4.50 22.34
CA PRO A 209 0.53 -5.46 23.44
C PRO A 209 0.60 -4.84 24.85
N ALA A 210 1.50 -3.88 25.08
CA ALA A 210 1.63 -3.24 26.39
C ALA A 210 0.40 -2.37 26.71
N VAL A 211 -0.13 -1.65 25.71
CA VAL A 211 -1.35 -0.84 25.87
C VAL A 211 -2.56 -1.72 26.20
N TYR A 212 -2.72 -2.87 25.52
CA TYR A 212 -3.78 -3.82 25.86
C TYR A 212 -3.62 -4.41 27.26
N GLY A 213 -2.39 -4.69 27.69
CA GLY A 213 -2.11 -5.15 29.06
C GLY A 213 -2.52 -4.14 30.13
N GLU A 214 -2.33 -2.84 29.88
CA GLU A 214 -2.83 -1.78 30.76
C GLU A 214 -4.37 -1.64 30.69
N CYS A 215 -4.99 -1.80 29.51
CA CYS A 215 -6.45 -1.86 29.41
C CYS A 215 -7.04 -2.99 30.25
N ASP A 216 -6.43 -4.18 30.22
CA ASP A 216 -6.84 -5.33 31.04
C ASP A 216 -6.71 -5.05 32.54
N ARG A 217 -5.71 -4.24 32.92
CA ARG A 217 -5.48 -3.85 34.31
C ARG A 217 -6.55 -2.87 34.84
N GLU A 218 -6.98 -1.93 34.01
CA GLU A 218 -7.94 -0.88 34.36
C GLU A 218 -9.40 -1.35 34.30
N ASP A 219 -9.73 -2.29 33.40
CA ASP A 219 -11.04 -2.95 33.33
C ASP A 219 -10.88 -4.47 33.53
N PRO A 220 -10.61 -4.91 34.79
CA PRO A 220 -10.36 -6.31 35.10
C PRO A 220 -11.63 -7.17 35.04
N ALA A 221 -12.64 -6.80 34.24
CA ALA A 221 -13.87 -7.54 34.04
C ALA A 221 -13.58 -8.90 33.38
N GLU A 222 -13.13 -9.83 34.21
CA GLU A 222 -13.11 -11.26 33.97
C GLU A 222 -14.50 -11.73 33.53
N GLY A 223 -14.57 -12.45 32.42
CA GLY A 223 -15.61 -13.48 32.27
C GLY A 223 -16.87 -13.12 31.50
N ALA A 224 -16.88 -12.14 30.60
CA ALA A 224 -17.85 -12.13 29.52
C ALA A 224 -17.13 -12.14 28.17
N ALA A 225 -16.62 -13.31 27.79
CA ALA A 225 -15.98 -13.60 26.51
C ALA A 225 -16.85 -13.26 25.27
N ASP A 226 -18.09 -12.81 25.50
CA ASP A 226 -19.12 -12.53 24.51
C ASP A 226 -19.70 -11.10 24.63
N ARG A 227 -19.06 -10.21 25.41
CA ARG A 227 -19.39 -8.77 25.34
C ARG A 227 -18.88 -8.24 24.00
N HIS A 228 -19.76 -8.25 23.00
CA HIS A 228 -19.60 -7.37 21.85
C HIS A 228 -19.41 -5.95 22.41
N PRO A 229 -18.39 -5.20 21.98
CA PRO A 229 -18.22 -3.82 22.39
C PRO A 229 -19.57 -3.11 22.28
N ARG A 230 -20.12 -2.65 23.41
CA ARG A 230 -21.40 -1.95 23.46
C ARG A 230 -21.22 -0.57 22.84
N GLN A 231 -21.21 -0.52 21.53
CA GLN A 231 -21.57 0.69 20.80
C GLN A 231 -22.92 0.41 20.14
N PRO A 232 -23.95 1.24 20.38
CA PRO A 232 -25.08 1.22 19.46
C PRO A 232 -24.51 1.41 18.06
N PRO A 233 -24.99 0.67 17.04
CA PRO A 233 -24.56 0.90 15.67
C PRO A 233 -24.68 2.40 15.40
N PRO A 234 -23.69 3.03 14.74
CA PRO A 234 -23.79 4.43 14.40
C PRO A 234 -25.14 4.65 13.73
N ALA A 235 -25.97 5.53 14.30
CA ALA A 235 -27.26 5.82 13.73
C ALA A 235 -27.02 6.21 12.26
N PRO A 236 -27.76 5.63 11.30
CA PRO A 236 -27.63 6.07 9.93
C PRO A 236 -27.82 7.59 9.92
N PRO A 237 -26.95 8.34 9.21
CA PRO A 237 -27.13 9.77 9.12
C PRO A 237 -28.57 10.05 8.64
N PRO A 238 -29.23 11.11 9.12
CA PRO A 238 -30.50 11.53 8.52
C PRO A 238 -30.29 11.61 7.00
N GLU A 239 -31.27 11.12 6.23
CA GLU A 239 -31.17 11.01 4.77
C GLU A 239 -30.42 12.21 4.18
N PRO A 240 -29.43 11.99 3.29
CA PRO A 240 -28.57 13.07 2.85
C PRO A 240 -29.42 14.14 2.16
N ALA A 241 -29.53 15.29 2.81
CA ALA A 241 -30.04 16.51 2.21
C ALA A 241 -29.09 16.88 1.05
N ALA A 242 -29.55 16.60 -0.17
CA ALA A 242 -28.83 16.77 -1.43
C ALA A 242 -27.53 15.96 -1.56
N ALA A 243 -27.39 15.27 -2.69
CA ALA A 243 -26.18 14.53 -3.04
C ALA A 243 -24.99 15.49 -3.17
N LEU A 244 -24.22 15.62 -2.09
CA LEU A 244 -22.86 16.17 -2.16
C LEU A 244 -22.08 15.36 -3.21
N PRO A 245 -21.23 16.01 -4.02
CA PRO A 245 -20.38 15.29 -4.97
C PRO A 245 -19.59 14.24 -4.20
N ARG A 246 -19.76 12.97 -4.59
CA ARG A 246 -19.02 11.85 -4.01
C ARG A 246 -17.59 11.94 -4.51
N GLU A 247 -16.73 12.61 -3.75
CA GLU A 247 -15.28 12.50 -3.97
C GLU A 247 -14.85 11.03 -3.85
N ARG A 248 -13.84 10.62 -4.61
CA ARG A 248 -13.34 9.24 -4.52
C ARG A 248 -12.80 9.01 -3.10
N PRO A 249 -13.17 7.89 -2.44
CA PRO A 249 -12.62 7.56 -1.14
C PRO A 249 -11.09 7.39 -1.23
N VAL A 250 -10.40 7.82 -0.18
CA VAL A 250 -8.95 7.64 -0.02
C VAL A 250 -8.63 6.14 0.02
N ALA A 251 -8.02 5.61 -1.02
CA ALA A 251 -7.73 4.18 -1.19
C ALA A 251 -6.41 3.96 -1.92
N ALA A 252 -5.91 2.73 -1.91
CA ALA A 252 -4.67 2.39 -2.59
C ALA A 252 -4.74 2.67 -4.11
N GLU A 253 -3.65 3.18 -4.67
CA GLU A 253 -3.53 3.55 -6.08
C GLU A 253 -2.38 2.78 -6.74
N VAL A 254 -2.70 1.93 -7.73
CA VAL A 254 -1.69 1.18 -8.51
C VAL A 254 -1.26 2.00 -9.73
N ARG A 255 0.06 2.12 -9.95
CA ARG A 255 0.68 2.85 -11.06
C ARG A 255 1.75 1.99 -11.74
N GLY A 256 1.85 2.13 -13.06
CA GLY A 256 2.85 1.45 -13.89
C GLY A 256 2.25 0.85 -15.17
N PRO A 257 3.08 0.40 -16.12
CA PRO A 257 2.62 -0.14 -17.40
C PRO A 257 1.74 -1.40 -17.23
N LEU A 258 1.84 -2.10 -16.10
CA LEU A 258 1.11 -3.31 -15.77
C LEU A 258 -0.14 -3.07 -14.88
N ALA A 259 -0.50 -1.82 -14.58
CA ALA A 259 -1.56 -1.48 -13.62
C ALA A 259 -3.01 -1.67 -14.15
N GLN A 260 -3.22 -2.24 -15.34
CA GLN A 260 -4.55 -2.32 -15.93
C GLN A 260 -5.40 -3.43 -15.28
N GLY A 261 -6.52 -3.05 -14.65
CA GLY A 261 -7.59 -3.98 -14.24
C GLY A 261 -7.59 -4.42 -12.77
N LEU A 262 -6.80 -3.79 -11.90
CA LEU A 262 -6.93 -3.95 -10.44
C LEU A 262 -8.09 -3.10 -9.89
N PRO A 263 -8.82 -3.59 -8.88
CA PRO A 263 -10.00 -2.91 -8.32
C PRO A 263 -9.68 -1.55 -7.69
#